data_AF-A0A554VLF1-F1
#
_entry.id   AF-A0A554VLF1-F1
#
_cell.length_a   1.000
_cell.length_b   1.000
_cell.length_c   1.000
_cell.angle_alpha   90.00
_cell.angle_beta   90.00
_cell.angle_gamma   90.00
#
_symmetry.space_group_name_H-M   'P 1'
#
loop_
_entity.id
_entity.type
_entity.pdbx_description
1 polymer ?
#
loop_
_entity_poly.entity_id
_entity_poly.type
_entity_poly.pdbx_seq_one_letter_code
_entity_poly.pdbx_strand_id
1 'polypeptide(L)'
;MDVGIFSIWGLWDTLLTAVLVFTFWLYTQTFENTLKSVLIAGTIVWLAVFVIFWVATANMGLSDWNILLITLPLSWLEMIVGAWIAFRLYATGRWVN
;
A
#
# COMPACT_ATOMS: atom_id res chain seq x y z
N MET A 1 -2.86 -22.08 14.46
CA MET A 1 -3.20 -20.73 13.94
C MET A 1 -4.70 -20.62 13.98
N ASP A 2 -5.23 -19.49 14.48
CA ASP A 2 -6.65 -19.22 14.41
C ASP A 2 -7.02 -18.91 12.95
N VAL A 3 -7.86 -19.76 12.34
CA VAL A 3 -8.23 -19.66 10.93
C VAL A 3 -9.01 -18.38 10.67
N GLY A 4 -9.83 -17.92 11.63
CA GLY A 4 -10.59 -16.68 11.52
C GLY A 4 -9.67 -15.47 11.46
N ILE A 5 -8.69 -15.39 12.36
CA ILE A 5 -7.70 -14.30 12.37
C ILE A 5 -6.91 -14.30 11.06
N PHE A 6 -6.45 -15.46 10.60
CA PHE A 6 -5.71 -15.57 9.33
C PHE A 6 -6.53 -15.08 8.13
N SER A 7 -7.80 -15.49 8.03
CA SER A 7 -8.68 -15.06 6.93
C SER A 7 -8.93 -13.55 6.93
N ILE A 8 -9.09 -12.93 8.10
CA ILE A 8 -9.30 -11.48 8.22
C ILE A 8 -8.05 -10.72 7.75
N TRP A 9 -6.86 -11.15 8.19
CA TRP A 9 -5.60 -10.54 7.73
C TRP A 9 -5.38 -10.73 6.23
N GLY A 10 -5.63 -11.93 5.69
CA GLY A 10 -5.53 -12.17 4.26
C GLY A 10 -6.50 -11.31 3.43
N LEU A 11 -7.71 -11.10 3.93
CA LEU A 11 -8.68 -10.20 3.29
C LEU A 11 -8.21 -8.75 3.34
N TRP A 12 -7.68 -8.30 4.47
CA TRP A 12 -7.11 -6.96 4.62
C TRP A 12 -5.95 -6.72 3.63
N ASP A 13 -5.01 -7.66 3.52
CA ASP A 13 -3.88 -7.56 2.61
C ASP A 13 -4.32 -7.58 1.13
N THR A 14 -5.35 -8.36 0.82
CA THR A 14 -5.94 -8.41 -0.52
C THR A 14 -6.58 -7.06 -0.89
N LEU A 15 -7.33 -6.46 0.04
CA LEU A 15 -7.92 -5.13 -0.15
C LEU A 15 -6.83 -4.07 -0.34
N LEU A 16 -5.80 -4.08 0.51
CA LEU A 16 -4.68 -3.15 0.42
C LEU A 16 -3.97 -3.25 -0.94
N THR A 17 -3.72 -4.48 -1.40
CA THR A 17 -3.11 -4.75 -2.71
C THR A 17 -4.01 -4.24 -3.85
N ALA A 18 -5.31 -4.50 -3.79
CA ALA A 18 -6.25 -4.04 -4.81
C ALA A 18 -6.29 -2.51 -4.90
N VAL A 19 -6.33 -1.81 -3.76
CA VAL A 19 -6.27 -0.35 -3.69
C VAL A 19 -4.95 0.16 -4.27
N LEU A 20 -3.82 -0.42 -3.87
CA LEU A 20 -2.50 -0.02 -4.35
C LEU A 20 -2.36 -0.14 -5.87
N VAL A 21 -2.76 -1.29 -6.42
CA VAL A 21 -2.71 -1.56 -7.86
C VAL A 21 -3.66 -0.63 -8.62
N PHE A 22 -4.87 -0.40 -8.10
CA PHE A 22 -5.83 0.50 -8.72
C PHE A 22 -5.37 1.96 -8.72
N THR A 23 -4.85 2.46 -7.59
CA THR A 23 -4.28 3.81 -7.49
C THR A 23 -3.07 3.97 -8.40
N PHE A 24 -2.18 2.97 -8.46
CA PHE A 24 -1.06 2.97 -9.39
C PHE A 24 -1.54 3.06 -10.84
N TRP A 25 -2.50 2.20 -11.23
CA TRP A 25 -3.07 2.19 -12.57
C TRP A 25 -3.67 3.56 -12.94
N LEU A 26 -4.53 4.12 -12.09
CA LEU A 26 -5.12 5.45 -12.28
C LEU A 26 -4.06 6.54 -12.49
N TYR A 27 -3.00 6.50 -11.68
CA TYR A 27 -1.90 7.45 -11.81
C TYR A 27 -1.19 7.30 -13.17
N THR A 28 -0.90 6.06 -13.59
CA THR A 28 -0.23 5.80 -14.87
C THR A 28 -1.07 6.12 -16.11
N GLN A 29 -2.40 6.10 -16.01
CA GLN A 29 -3.28 6.56 -17.10
C GLN A 29 -3.11 8.05 -17.40
N THR A 30 -2.76 8.85 -16.39
CA THR A 30 -2.63 10.32 -16.52
C THR A 30 -1.19 10.77 -16.75
N PHE A 31 -0.23 10.14 -16.07
CA PHE A 31 1.16 10.60 -15.99
C PHE A 31 2.19 9.62 -16.55
N GLU A 32 1.73 8.64 -17.33
CA GLU A 32 2.53 7.55 -17.91
C GLU A 32 3.12 6.57 -16.87
N ASN A 33 3.64 5.45 -17.39
CA ASN A 33 4.24 4.40 -16.57
C ASN A 33 5.72 4.69 -16.30
N THR A 34 6.02 5.49 -15.28
CA THR A 34 7.39 5.87 -14.89
C THR A 34 7.75 5.42 -13.47
N LEU A 35 9.04 5.45 -13.11
CA LEU A 35 9.47 5.18 -11.72
C LEU A 35 8.89 6.19 -10.72
N LYS A 36 8.55 7.42 -11.15
CA LYS A 36 7.88 8.40 -10.29
C LYS A 36 6.49 7.94 -9.91
N SER A 37 5.78 7.26 -10.82
CA SER A 37 4.45 6.69 -10.59
C SER A 37 4.45 5.68 -9.44
N VAL A 38 5.53 4.88 -9.31
CA VAL A 38 5.73 3.93 -8.20
C VAL A 38 5.81 4.67 -6.86
N LEU A 39 6.70 5.68 -6.78
CA LEU A 39 6.92 6.42 -5.54
C LEU A 39 5.66 7.16 -5.10
N ILE A 40 4.96 7.80 -6.04
CA ILE A 40 3.79 8.62 -5.74
C ILE A 40 2.60 7.75 -5.34
N ALA A 41 2.27 6.71 -6.14
CA ALA A 41 1.16 5.83 -5.83
C ALA A 41 1.36 5.10 -4.49
N GLY A 42 2.55 4.53 -4.28
CA GLY A 42 2.88 3.86 -3.01
C GLY A 42 2.82 4.79 -1.81
N THR A 43 3.34 6.02 -1.95
CA THR A 43 3.31 7.01 -0.85
C THR A 43 1.89 7.50 -0.55
N ILE A 44 1.06 7.73 -1.57
CA ILE A 44 -0.33 8.17 -1.36
C ILE A 44 -1.13 7.09 -0.63
N VAL A 45 -1.01 5.83 -1.04
CA VAL A 45 -1.72 4.72 -0.40
C VAL A 45 -1.20 4.49 1.02
N TRP A 46 0.11 4.59 1.22
CA TRP A 46 0.71 4.54 2.55
C TRP A 46 0.20 5.65 3.49
N LEU A 47 0.11 6.89 3.01
CA LEU A 47 -0.46 7.99 3.78
C LEU A 47 -1.93 7.72 4.13
N ALA A 48 -2.72 7.33 3.13
CA ALA A 48 -4.16 7.14 3.26
C ALA A 48 -4.54 5.97 4.18
N VAL A 49 -3.79 4.87 4.13
CA VAL A 49 -4.09 3.67 4.92
C VAL A 49 -3.27 3.66 6.20
N PHE A 50 -1.95 3.59 6.11
CA PHE A 50 -1.09 3.33 7.27
C PHE A 50 -0.93 4.55 8.17
N VAL A 51 -0.62 5.73 7.62
CA VAL A 51 -0.40 6.91 8.47
C VAL A 51 -1.68 7.30 9.20
N ILE A 52 -2.81 7.38 8.50
CA ILE A 52 -4.09 7.68 9.13
C ILE A 52 -4.45 6.62 10.18
N PHE A 53 -4.37 5.33 9.83
CA PHE A 53 -4.70 4.24 10.76
C PHE A 53 -3.83 4.26 12.01
N TRP A 54 -2.50 4.23 11.85
CA TRP A 54 -1.59 4.12 12.98
C TRP A 54 -1.59 5.37 13.86
N VAL A 55 -1.62 6.58 13.28
CA VAL A 55 -1.71 7.81 14.06
C VAL A 55 -3.04 7.88 14.82
N ALA A 56 -4.15 7.49 14.21
CA ALA A 56 -5.44 7.43 14.90
C ALA A 56 -5.43 6.43 16.07
N THR A 57 -4.87 5.23 15.87
CA THR A 57 -4.77 4.22 16.94
C THR A 57 -3.88 4.67 18.09
N ALA A 58 -2.74 5.31 17.81
CA ALA A 58 -1.86 5.88 18.83
C ALA A 58 -2.56 7.02 19.59
N ASN A 59 -3.29 7.90 18.89
CA ASN A 59 -4.08 8.96 19.51
C ASN A 59 -5.20 8.44 20.43
N MET A 60 -5.76 7.26 20.14
CA MET A 60 -6.75 6.60 21.00
C MET A 60 -6.13 5.78 22.15
N GLY A 61 -4.80 5.77 22.28
CA GLY A 61 -4.09 4.99 23.30
C GLY A 61 -4.09 3.48 23.04
N LEU A 62 -4.40 3.05 21.82
CA LEU A 62 -4.44 1.63 21.41
C LEU A 62 -3.09 1.13 20.89
N SER A 63 -2.14 2.03 20.63
CA SER A 63 -0.78 1.70 20.18
C SER A 63 0.24 2.65 20.82
N ASP A 64 1.46 2.15 21.03
CA ASP A 64 2.61 2.96 21.46
C ASP A 64 3.18 3.74 20.26
N TRP A 65 3.47 5.02 20.46
CA TRP A 65 4.17 5.89 19.51
C TRP A 65 5.55 5.36 19.11
N ASN A 66 6.22 4.62 19.98
CA ASN A 66 7.52 4.01 19.66
C ASN A 66 7.40 2.95 18.55
N ILE A 67 6.28 2.20 18.53
CA ILE A 67 6.04 1.19 17.50
C ILE A 67 5.85 1.85 16.14
N LEU A 68 5.19 3.02 16.09
CA LEU A 68 4.95 3.77 14.86
C LEU A 68 6.24 4.16 14.14
N LEU A 69 7.31 4.46 14.88
CA LEU A 69 8.62 4.80 14.31
C LEU A 69 9.24 3.65 13.51
N ILE A 70 8.80 2.41 13.75
CA ILE A 70 9.27 1.20 13.07
C ILE A 70 8.25 0.76 12.03
N THR A 71 6.97 0.70 12.39
CA THR A 71 5.92 0.15 11.51
C THR A 71 5.63 1.06 10.32
N LEU A 72 5.66 2.39 10.49
CA LEU A 72 5.38 3.32 9.40
C LEU A 72 6.45 3.29 8.29
N PRO A 73 7.76 3.33 8.59
CA PRO A 73 8.78 3.20 7.54
C PRO A 73 8.78 1.83 6.85
N LEU A 74 8.55 0.75 7.61
CA LEU A 74 8.49 -0.60 7.04
C LEU A 74 7.29 -0.77 6.11
N SER A 75 6.10 -0.34 6.53
CA SER A 75 4.91 -0.41 5.69
C SER A 75 5.00 0.52 4.48
N TRP A 76 5.70 1.65 4.58
CA TRP A 76 6.00 2.48 3.41
C TRP A 76 6.84 1.71 2.39
N LEU A 77 7.90 1.04 2.84
CA LEU A 77 8.74 0.21 1.97
C LEU A 77 7.91 -0.89 1.28
N GLU A 78 7.02 -1.55 2.01
CA GLU A 78 6.10 -2.55 1.45
C GLU A 78 5.21 -1.96 0.35
N MET A 79 4.66 -0.76 0.55
CA MET A 79 3.85 -0.08 -0.48
C MET A 79 4.68 0.29 -1.71
N ILE A 80 5.93 0.72 -1.54
CA ILE A 80 6.83 0.98 -2.66
C ILE A 80 7.13 -0.32 -3.43
N VAL A 81 7.42 -1.42 -2.73
CA VAL A 81 7.67 -2.72 -3.36
C VAL A 81 6.43 -3.22 -4.10
N GLY A 82 5.24 -3.13 -3.50
CA GLY A 82 3.98 -3.50 -4.14
C GLY A 82 3.70 -2.68 -5.41
N ALA A 83 3.89 -1.36 -5.34
CA ALA A 83 3.74 -0.48 -6.50
C ALA A 83 4.80 -0.77 -7.58
N TRP A 84 6.01 -1.16 -7.19
CA TRP A 84 7.06 -1.56 -8.13
C TRP A 84 6.69 -2.87 -8.86
N ILE A 85 6.11 -3.85 -8.15
CA ILE A 85 5.60 -5.06 -8.77
C ILE A 85 4.50 -4.70 -9.79
N ALA A 86 3.55 -3.84 -9.41
CA ALA A 86 2.51 -3.36 -10.31
C ALA A 86 3.09 -2.68 -11.56
N PHE A 87 4.11 -1.82 -11.39
CA PHE A 87 4.85 -1.19 -12.48
C PHE A 87 5.47 -2.19 -13.46
N ARG A 88 6.11 -3.25 -12.94
CA ARG A 88 6.72 -4.31 -13.76
C ARG A 88 5.67 -5.10 -14.52
N LEU A 89 4.54 -5.42 -13.88
CA LEU A 89 3.44 -6.14 -14.51
C LEU A 89 2.77 -5.29 -15.59
N TYR A 90 2.55 -4.00 -15.34
CA TYR A 90 1.95 -3.08 -16.30
C TYR A 90 2.81 -2.93 -17.56
N ALA A 91 4.14 -2.88 -17.40
CA ALA A 91 5.09 -2.82 -18.51
C ALA A 91 5.03 -4.04 -19.47
N THR A 92 4.44 -5.17 -19.05
CA THR A 92 4.29 -6.35 -19.93
C THR A 92 3.21 -6.17 -21.00
N GLY A 93 2.42 -5.08 -20.97
CA GLY A 93 1.38 -4.80 -21.96
C GLY A 93 0.15 -5.73 -21.90
N ARG A 94 0.14 -6.73 -21.01
CA ARG A 94 -0.98 -7.69 -20.85
C ARG A 94 -2.32 -7.05 -20.49
N TRP A 95 -2.30 -5.81 -20.00
CA TRP A 95 -3.45 -5.11 -19.44
C TRP A 95 -3.73 -3.77 -20.13
N VAL A 96 -3.16 -3.55 -21.33
CA VAL A 96 -3.26 -2.29 -22.11
C VAL A 96 -4.34 -2.37 -23.21
N ASN A 97 -5.09 -3.47 -23.28
CA ASN A 97 -6.20 -3.64 -24.23
C ASN A 97 -7.55 -3.34 -23.59
#